data_AF-A0A6I4MPY4-F1
#
_entry.id   AF-A0A6I4MPY4-F1
#
_cell.length_a   1.000
_cell.length_b   1.000
_cell.length_c   1.000
_cell.angle_alpha   90.00
_cell.angle_beta   90.00
_cell.angle_gamma   90.00
#
_symmetry.space_group_name_H-M   'P 1'
#
loop_
_entity.id
_entity.type
_entity.pdbx_description
1 polymer ?
#
loop_
_entity_poly.entity_id
_entity_poly.type
_entity_poly.pdbx_seq_one_letter_code
_entity_poly.pdbx_strand_id
1 'polypeptide(L)'
;MSKYLALAIKQAANSQCRYRVGAVLVRGGRVLGGACNKYRNHPIIDFQNASFHAEEVILRRTRRPQGAVVYVARVDSQGRPLLARPCERCQQALAAYGVVRAHYTTATGSASMRIAQPASQGARY
;
A
#
# COMPACT_ATOMS: atom_id res chain seq x y z
N MET A 1 -14.97 1.62 10.34
CA MET A 1 -13.83 1.67 9.38
C MET A 1 -12.72 2.54 9.97
N SER A 2 -11.45 2.13 9.92
CA SER A 2 -10.36 2.93 10.50
C SER A 2 -10.19 4.28 9.79
N LYS A 3 -9.88 5.35 10.54
CA LYS A 3 -9.60 6.68 9.95
C LYS A 3 -8.49 6.63 8.88
N TYR A 4 -7.52 5.73 9.02
CA TYR A 4 -6.43 5.58 8.05
C TYR A 4 -6.85 4.84 6.78
N LEU A 5 -7.83 3.93 6.85
CA LEU A 5 -8.44 3.33 5.65
C LEU A 5 -9.26 4.36 4.87
N ALA A 6 -9.98 5.25 5.56
CA ALA A 6 -10.67 6.36 4.91
C ALA A 6 -9.67 7.29 4.19
N LEU A 7 -8.50 7.55 4.79
CA LEU A 7 -7.41 8.27 4.12
C LEU A 7 -6.86 7.49 2.91
N ALA A 8 -6.69 6.17 3.02
CA ALA A 8 -6.26 5.34 1.89
C ALA A 8 -7.27 5.35 0.74
N ILE A 9 -8.58 5.37 1.02
CA ILE A 9 -9.64 5.54 0.02
C ILE A 9 -9.51 6.90 -0.68
N LYS A 10 -9.29 7.98 0.08
CA LYS A 10 -9.03 9.32 -0.51
C LYS A 10 -7.79 9.30 -1.40
N GLN A 11 -6.73 8.61 -1.02
CA GLN A 11 -5.54 8.44 -1.87
C GLN A 11 -5.87 7.64 -3.13
N ALA A 12 -6.66 6.57 -3.02
CA ALA A 12 -7.08 5.75 -4.16
C ALA A 12 -7.84 6.58 -5.20
N ALA A 13 -8.71 7.50 -4.76
CA ALA A 13 -9.47 8.38 -5.65
C ALA A 13 -8.58 9.27 -6.54
N ASN A 14 -7.35 9.58 -6.10
CA ASN A 14 -6.38 10.36 -6.87
C ASN A 14 -5.63 9.52 -7.93
N SER A 15 -5.87 8.22 -8.01
CA SER A 15 -5.27 7.36 -9.04
C SER A 15 -5.93 7.58 -10.40
N GLN A 16 -5.12 7.75 -11.44
CA GLN A 16 -5.55 7.80 -12.83
C GLN A 16 -5.66 6.39 -13.46
N CYS A 17 -5.32 5.34 -12.70
CA CYS A 17 -5.34 3.97 -13.22
C CYS A 17 -6.75 3.36 -13.20
N ARG A 18 -7.02 2.44 -14.15
CA ARG A 18 -8.28 1.66 -14.21
C ARG A 18 -8.64 1.05 -12.85
N TYR A 19 -7.64 0.49 -12.17
CA TYR A 19 -7.79 0.04 -10.79
C TYR A 19 -7.25 1.12 -9.88
N ARG A 20 -8.12 1.73 -9.09
CA ARG A 20 -7.77 2.81 -8.17
C ARG A 20 -7.36 2.23 -6.83
N VAL A 21 -6.07 2.26 -6.54
CA VAL A 21 -5.48 1.73 -5.29
C VAL A 21 -4.72 2.85 -4.59
N GLY A 22 -4.95 2.98 -3.29
CA GLY A 22 -4.30 3.93 -2.41
C GLY A 22 -3.66 3.23 -1.21
N ALA A 23 -2.53 3.75 -0.75
CA ALA A 23 -1.80 3.27 0.41
C ALA A 23 -1.47 4.45 1.34
N VAL A 24 -1.56 4.22 2.65
CA VAL A 24 -1.17 5.16 3.71
C VAL A 24 -0.31 4.43 4.71
N LEU A 25 0.81 5.03 5.11
CA LEU A 25 1.76 4.44 6.03
C LEU A 25 1.74 5.22 7.36
N VAL A 26 1.62 4.50 8.47
CA VAL A 26 1.40 5.09 9.80
C VAL A 26 2.37 4.48 10.81
N ARG A 27 2.96 5.30 11.67
CA ARG A 27 3.81 4.84 12.78
C ARG A 27 3.44 5.60 14.05
N GLY A 28 3.20 4.87 15.15
CA GLY A 28 2.84 5.48 16.44
C GLY A 28 1.62 6.41 16.36
N GLY A 29 0.66 6.13 15.47
CA GLY A 29 -0.51 6.99 15.24
C GLY A 29 -0.28 8.22 14.35
N ARG A 30 0.95 8.47 13.89
CA ARG A 30 1.27 9.54 12.95
C ARG A 30 1.34 9.00 11.51
N VAL A 31 0.71 9.69 10.58
CA VAL A 31 0.82 9.40 9.14
C VAL A 31 2.20 9.82 8.66
N LEU A 32 2.97 8.87 8.13
CA LEU A 32 4.28 9.11 7.52
C LEU A 32 4.16 9.55 6.06
N GLY A 33 3.14 9.05 5.36
CA GLY A 33 2.89 9.39 3.96
C GLY A 33 1.66 8.69 3.39
N GLY A 34 1.31 9.07 2.16
CA GLY A 34 0.24 8.49 1.35
C GLY A 34 0.65 8.43 -0.11
N ALA A 35 0.19 7.41 -0.83
CA ALA A 35 0.41 7.26 -2.26
C ALA A 35 -0.75 6.53 -2.95
N CYS A 36 -0.86 6.72 -4.26
CA CYS A 36 -1.72 5.95 -5.14
C CYS A 36 -0.90 5.19 -6.17
N ASN A 37 -1.49 4.15 -6.76
CA ASN A 37 -0.87 3.45 -7.88
C ASN A 37 -0.80 4.37 -9.12
N LYS A 38 0.25 4.19 -9.92
CA LYS A 38 0.53 5.04 -11.08
C LYS A 38 0.96 4.22 -12.27
N TYR A 39 0.63 4.68 -13.48
CA TYR A 39 1.22 4.10 -14.69
C TYR A 39 2.73 4.37 -14.72
N ARG A 40 3.50 3.33 -14.97
CA ARG A 40 4.95 3.34 -15.18
C ARG A 40 5.30 3.57 -16.64
N ASN A 41 4.48 3.05 -17.56
CA ASN A 41 4.68 3.17 -18.99
C ASN A 41 3.34 3.33 -19.73
N HIS A 42 3.36 3.80 -20.98
CA HIS A 42 2.15 3.82 -21.81
C HIS A 42 1.63 2.38 -21.98
N PRO A 43 0.32 2.11 -21.80
CA PRO A 43 -0.25 0.75 -21.72
C PRO A 43 -0.06 -0.11 -22.99
N ILE A 44 0.40 0.49 -24.09
CA ILE A 44 0.67 -0.18 -25.37
C ILE A 44 1.95 -1.04 -25.33
N ILE A 45 2.91 -0.71 -24.47
CA ILE A 45 4.26 -1.28 -24.54
C ILE A 45 4.41 -2.56 -23.69
N ASP A 46 3.75 -2.66 -22.52
CA ASP A 46 3.95 -3.81 -21.62
C ASP A 46 2.81 -3.98 -20.58
N PHE A 47 1.87 -4.91 -20.80
CA PHE A 47 0.67 -5.05 -19.96
C PHE A 47 0.94 -5.55 -18.52
N GLN A 48 2.05 -6.27 -18.28
CA GLN A 48 2.30 -6.95 -17.00
C GLN A 48 3.14 -6.13 -16.01
N ASN A 49 3.85 -5.09 -16.48
CA ASN A 49 4.69 -4.22 -15.65
C ASN A 49 4.36 -2.70 -15.76
N ALA A 50 3.25 -2.35 -16.40
CA ALA A 50 2.88 -0.96 -16.69
C ALA A 50 2.43 -0.12 -15.50
N SER A 51 2.34 -0.64 -14.26
CA SER A 51 1.91 0.16 -13.11
C SER A 51 2.74 -0.05 -11.85
N PHE A 52 3.14 1.05 -11.22
CA PHE A 52 3.65 1.05 -9.85
C PHE A 52 2.49 0.90 -8.87
N HIS A 53 2.56 -0.13 -8.03
CA HIS A 53 1.60 -0.34 -6.94
C HIS A 53 1.71 0.76 -5.88
N ALA A 54 0.60 1.08 -5.23
CA ALA A 54 0.56 2.16 -4.23
C ALA A 54 1.54 1.90 -3.07
N GLU A 55 1.70 0.64 -2.68
CA GLU A 55 2.64 0.17 -1.65
C GLU A 55 4.10 0.40 -2.04
N GLU A 56 4.46 0.26 -3.31
CA GLU A 56 5.82 0.52 -3.77
C GLU A 56 6.11 2.02 -3.80
N VAL A 57 5.14 2.82 -4.27
CA VAL A 57 5.29 4.28 -4.36
C VAL A 57 5.46 4.89 -2.97
N ILE A 58 4.71 4.43 -1.97
CA ILE A 58 4.81 4.97 -0.61
C ILE A 58 6.14 4.60 0.07
N LEU A 59 6.65 3.38 -0.15
CA LEU A 59 7.93 2.95 0.39
C LEU A 59 9.11 3.76 -0.18
N ARG A 60 9.10 4.02 -1.49
CA ARG A 60 10.13 4.86 -2.15
C ARG A 60 10.16 6.30 -1.64
N ARG A 61 9.02 6.82 -1.14
CA ARG A 61 8.88 8.22 -0.70
C ARG A 61 9.04 8.40 0.81
N THR A 62 8.93 7.33 1.59
CA THR A 62 8.93 7.42 3.05
C THR A 62 10.31 7.10 3.61
N ARG A 63 10.85 8.01 4.41
CA ARG A 63 12.07 7.76 5.19
C ARG A 63 11.69 7.02 6.48
N ARG A 64 12.43 5.94 6.78
CA ARG A 64 12.31 5.13 8.01
C ARG A 64 10.93 4.50 8.29
N PRO A 65 10.43 3.61 7.40
CA PRO A 65 9.16 2.89 7.58
C PRO A 65 9.21 1.73 8.60
N GLN A 66 10.33 1.50 9.29
CA GLN A 66 10.46 0.43 10.27
C GLN A 66 9.45 0.59 11.42
N GLY A 67 8.80 -0.52 11.79
CA GLY A 67 7.74 -0.56 12.80
C GLY A 67 6.43 0.07 12.35
N ALA A 68 6.31 0.51 11.09
CA ALA A 68 5.09 1.12 10.59
C ALA A 68 4.02 0.10 10.22
N VAL A 69 2.79 0.60 10.09
CA VAL A 69 1.60 -0.14 9.66
C VAL A 69 1.11 0.51 8.38
N VAL A 70 0.92 -0.30 7.34
CA VAL A 70 0.36 0.16 6.06
C VAL A 70 -1.16 -0.06 6.02
N TYR A 71 -1.87 0.88 5.41
CA TYR A 71 -3.30 0.83 5.16
C TYR A 71 -3.53 0.94 3.65
N VAL A 72 -4.11 -0.09 3.03
CA VAL A 72 -4.29 -0.17 1.58
C VAL A 72 -5.77 -0.23 1.25
N ALA A 73 -6.22 0.58 0.31
CA ALA A 73 -7.61 0.59 -0.13
C ALA A 73 -7.67 0.56 -1.65
N ARG A 74 -8.62 -0.20 -2.17
CA ARG A 74 -8.97 -0.22 -3.59
C ARG A 74 -10.41 0.24 -3.71
N VAL A 75 -10.70 1.06 -4.71
CA VAL A 75 -12.07 1.49 -4.99
C VAL A 75 -12.46 1.26 -6.45
N ASP A 76 -13.75 1.01 -6.68
CA ASP A 76 -14.34 1.03 -8.02
C ASP A 76 -14.59 2.47 -8.49
N SER A 77 -15.17 2.68 -9.68
CA SER A 77 -15.51 4.00 -10.23
C SER A 77 -16.50 4.80 -9.35
N GLN A 78 -17.35 4.11 -8.60
CA GLN A 78 -18.33 4.69 -7.67
C GLN A 78 -17.75 4.97 -6.28
N GLY A 79 -16.46 4.66 -6.05
CA GLY A 79 -15.81 4.88 -4.76
C GLY A 79 -16.06 3.77 -3.73
N ARG A 80 -16.69 2.66 -4.13
CA ARG A 80 -16.97 1.54 -3.23
C ARG A 80 -15.70 0.73 -2.98
N PRO A 81 -15.43 0.33 -1.73
CA PRO A 81 -14.25 -0.43 -1.39
C PRO A 81 -14.27 -1.83 -2.04
N LEU A 82 -13.13 -2.22 -2.58
CA LEU A 82 -12.87 -3.54 -3.16
C LEU A 82 -11.70 -4.21 -2.42
N LEU A 83 -11.48 -5.49 -2.70
CA LEU A 83 -10.34 -6.22 -2.14
C LEU A 83 -9.01 -5.55 -2.53
N ALA A 84 -8.24 -5.16 -1.52
CA ALA A 84 -6.99 -4.44 -1.65
C ALA A 84 -5.83 -5.13 -0.93
N ARG A 85 -5.87 -6.47 -0.87
CA ARG A 85 -4.80 -7.25 -0.25
C ARG A 85 -3.48 -6.97 -1.00
N PRO A 86 -2.40 -6.57 -0.32
CA PRO A 86 -1.10 -6.38 -0.97
C PRO A 86 -0.65 -7.66 -1.67
N CYS A 87 -0.14 -7.57 -2.90
CA CYS A 87 0.40 -8.73 -3.61
C CYS A 87 1.69 -9.24 -2.93
N GLU A 88 2.11 -10.48 -3.23
CA GLU A 88 3.29 -11.10 -2.61
C GLU A 88 4.56 -10.24 -2.74
N ARG A 89 4.80 -9.68 -3.93
CA ARG A 89 5.91 -8.75 -4.18
C ARG A 89 5.88 -7.52 -3.26
N CYS A 90 4.69 -6.94 -3.06
CA CYS A 90 4.52 -5.81 -2.15
C CYS A 90 4.67 -6.24 -0.68
N GLN A 91 4.19 -7.43 -0.30
CA GLN A 91 4.38 -7.96 1.05
C GLN A 91 5.87 -8.15 1.38
N GLN A 92 6.65 -8.70 0.45
CA GLN A 92 8.11 -8.85 0.59
C GLN A 92 8.82 -7.49 0.69
N ALA A 93 8.44 -6.52 -0.14
CA ALA A 93 9.00 -5.17 -0.06
C ALA A 93 8.65 -4.51 1.29
N LEU A 94 7.41 -4.59 1.74
CA LEU A 94 6.98 -4.08 3.04
C LEU A 94 7.79 -4.71 4.18
N ALA A 95 8.03 -6.03 4.10
CA ALA A 95 8.85 -6.76 5.06
C ALA A 95 10.30 -6.26 5.09
N ALA A 96 10.94 -6.13 3.92
CA ALA A 96 12.31 -5.65 3.80
C ALA A 96 12.51 -4.23 4.37
N TYR A 97 11.48 -3.39 4.26
CA TYR A 97 11.47 -2.04 4.82
C TYR A 97 11.04 -1.99 6.31
N GLY A 98 10.75 -3.14 6.92
CA GLY A 98 10.40 -3.26 8.34
C GLY A 98 8.96 -2.85 8.69
N VAL A 99 8.04 -2.84 7.73
CA VAL A 99 6.61 -2.64 7.98
C VAL A 99 6.07 -3.91 8.63
N VAL A 100 5.39 -3.78 9.76
CA VAL A 100 5.02 -4.93 10.62
C VAL A 100 3.63 -5.50 10.31
N ARG A 101 2.75 -4.69 9.73
CA ARG A 101 1.35 -5.05 9.51
C ARG A 101 0.74 -4.28 8.35
N ALA A 102 -0.17 -4.94 7.64
CA ALA A 102 -1.01 -4.34 6.62
C ALA A 102 -2.49 -4.46 6.99
N HIS A 103 -3.23 -3.36 6.90
CA HIS A 103 -4.69 -3.33 6.92
C HIS A 103 -5.18 -3.02 5.52
N TYR A 104 -6.21 -3.71 5.05
CA TYR A 104 -6.73 -3.49 3.71
C TYR A 104 -8.23 -3.62 3.60
N THR A 105 -8.82 -2.97 2.61
CA THR A 105 -10.25 -3.09 2.32
C THR A 105 -10.58 -4.46 1.73
N THR A 106 -11.78 -4.96 2.05
CA THR A 106 -12.42 -6.11 1.44
C THR A 106 -13.78 -5.67 0.90
N ALA A 107 -14.45 -6.51 0.10
CA ALA A 107 -15.79 -6.20 -0.40
C ALA A 107 -16.82 -5.98 0.72
N THR A 108 -16.61 -6.59 1.90
CA THR A 108 -17.53 -6.53 3.04
C THR A 108 -17.03 -5.63 4.18
N GLY A 109 -15.85 -5.02 4.07
CA GLY A 109 -15.28 -4.19 5.13
C GLY A 109 -13.77 -4.05 5.07
N SER A 110 -13.07 -4.59 6.07
CA SER A 110 -11.61 -4.51 6.16
C SER A 110 -11.02 -5.75 6.82
N ALA A 111 -9.84 -6.15 6.36
CA ALA A 111 -9.05 -7.23 6.95
C ALA A 111 -7.65 -6.72 7.30
N SER A 112 -6.91 -7.51 8.06
CA SER A 112 -5.51 -7.19 8.39
C SER A 112 -4.65 -8.44 8.32
N MET A 113 -3.39 -8.26 7.96
CA MET A 113 -2.39 -9.33 7.94
C MET A 113 -1.07 -8.85 8.55
N ARG A 114 -0.38 -9.75 9.25
CA ARG A 114 1.01 -9.52 9.65
C ARG A 114 1.90 -9.66 8.44
N ILE A 115 2.91 -8.80 8.35
CA ILE A 115 3.94 -8.90 7.32
C ILE A 115 5.06 -9.75 7.92
N ALA A 116 5.36 -10.88 7.27
CA ALA A 116 6.45 -11.76 7.69
C ALA A 116 7.76 -10.98 7.62
N GLN A 117 8.38 -10.72 8.77
CA GLN A 117 9.64 -9.99 8.81
C GLN A 117 10.75 -10.91 8.29
N PRO A 118 11.73 -10.39 7.53
CA PRO A 118 12.93 -11.15 7.27
C PRO A 118 13.60 -11.49 8.61
N ALA A 119 14.10 -12.71 8.74
CA ALA A 119 14.90 -13.09 9.90
C ALA A 119 15.99 -12.03 10.10
N SER A 120 16.07 -11.49 11.32
CA SER A 120 16.89 -10.34 11.72
C SER A 120 18.22 -10.28 10.96
N GLN A 121 18.36 -9.35 10.01
CA GLN A 121 19.68 -8.85 9.67
C GLN A 121 20.12 -7.98 10.83
N GLY A 122 20.90 -8.60 11.72
CA GLY A 122 21.59 -7.91 12.81
C GLY A 122 22.35 -6.69 12.28
N ALA A 123 22.44 -5.71 13.17
CA ALA A 123 23.27 -4.51 13.06
C ALA A 123 24.47 -4.69 12.12
N ARG A 124 24.56 -3.86 11.09
CA ARG A 124 25.81 -3.61 10.37
C ARG A 124 26.02 -2.10 10.26
N TYR A 125 26.89 -1.67 11.19
CA TYR A 125 27.76 -0.49 11.29
C TYR A 125 27.28 0.84 10.73
#